data_AF-A0A7C5GQ40-F1
#
_entry.id   AF-A0A7C5GQ40-F1
#
_cell.length_a   1.000
_cell.length_b   1.000
_cell.length_c   1.000
_cell.angle_alpha   90.00
_cell.angle_beta   90.00
_cell.angle_gamma   90.00
#
_symmetry.space_group_name_H-M   'P 1'
#
loop_
_entity.id
_entity.type
_entity.pdbx_description
1 polymer ?
#
loop_
_entity_poly.entity_id
_entity_poly.type
_entity_poly.pdbx_seq_one_letter_code
_entity_poly.pdbx_strand_id
1 'polypeptide(L)'
;MIAIRPPCTQPPSRGEGFSLVEVLVSIVILAIGLLALLGMQATALRLSSADRELQLARDTTVGLIDEIKTLTNLQLHDPDTAFPAADGWVTTFSGLGEPFQMAGVDTTLPDGYDYLRWLGVEKRDPGGAVHRFVIKLAIDEWYLLQDVLARGNIVVYWKSAGALSERPVDHLQVTFFNERKP
;
A
#
# COMPACT_ATOMS: atom_id res chain seq x y z
N MET A 1 23.52 -44.07 -71.35
CA MET A 1 22.28 -44.85 -71.18
C MET A 1 21.69 -44.47 -69.84
N ILE A 2 20.68 -43.59 -69.82
CA ILE A 2 20.12 -42.95 -68.62
C ILE A 2 18.82 -43.66 -68.26
N ALA A 3 18.76 -44.27 -67.07
CA ALA A 3 17.59 -44.98 -66.57
C ALA A 3 16.68 -43.99 -65.82
N ILE A 4 15.50 -43.73 -66.38
CA ILE A 4 14.45 -42.91 -65.75
C ILE A 4 13.76 -43.79 -64.69
N ARG A 5 13.87 -43.43 -63.42
CA ARG A 5 13.12 -44.09 -62.34
C ARG A 5 11.64 -43.66 -62.38
N PRO A 6 10.69 -44.57 -62.20
CA PRO A 6 9.27 -44.23 -62.19
C PRO A 6 8.91 -43.38 -60.95
N PRO A 7 7.92 -42.48 -61.06
CA PRO A 7 7.45 -41.68 -59.93
C PRO A 7 6.82 -42.60 -58.87
N CYS A 8 7.33 -42.52 -57.64
CA CYS A 8 6.73 -43.18 -56.50
C CYS A 8 5.38 -42.50 -56.21
N THR A 9 4.28 -43.16 -56.55
CA THR A 9 2.92 -42.78 -56.17
C THR A 9 2.76 -42.98 -54.66
N GLN A 10 2.90 -41.91 -53.88
CA GLN A 10 2.52 -41.93 -52.47
C GLN A 10 1.00 -42.19 -52.38
N PRO A 11 0.56 -43.13 -51.51
CA PRO A 11 -0.86 -43.37 -51.31
C PRO A 11 -1.51 -42.08 -50.78
N PRO A 12 -2.74 -41.76 -51.21
CA PRO A 12 -3.44 -40.57 -50.74
C PRO A 12 -3.59 -40.67 -49.21
N SER A 13 -2.90 -39.81 -48.47
CA SER A 13 -3.20 -39.60 -47.06
C SER A 13 -4.65 -39.16 -47.00
N ARG A 14 -5.53 -39.97 -46.39
CA ARG A 14 -6.91 -39.60 -46.12
C ARG A 14 -6.87 -38.30 -45.33
N GLY A 15 -7.15 -37.18 -45.99
CA GLY A 15 -7.32 -35.90 -45.35
C GLY A 15 -8.61 -35.97 -44.55
N GLU A 16 -8.51 -36.39 -43.29
CA GLU A 16 -9.61 -36.34 -42.35
C GLU A 16 -9.90 -34.86 -42.09
N GLY A 17 -10.98 -34.36 -42.70
CA GLY A 17 -11.48 -33.03 -42.44
C GLY A 17 -12.02 -32.95 -41.01
N PHE A 18 -11.78 -31.83 -40.35
CA PHE A 18 -12.31 -31.59 -39.01
C PHE A 18 -13.84 -31.59 -39.04
N SER A 19 -14.45 -32.37 -38.14
CA SER A 19 -15.89 -32.35 -37.95
C SER A 19 -16.32 -30.97 -37.43
N LEU A 20 -17.47 -30.46 -37.90
CA LEU A 20 -18.03 -29.19 -37.40
C LEU A 20 -18.21 -29.22 -35.87
N VAL A 21 -18.56 -30.39 -35.33
CA VAL A 21 -18.70 -30.61 -33.89
C VAL A 21 -17.36 -30.48 -33.17
N GLU A 22 -16.27 -30.94 -33.78
CA GLU A 22 -14.92 -30.88 -33.19
C GLU A 22 -14.39 -29.45 -33.11
N VAL A 23 -14.65 -28.64 -34.15
CA VAL A 23 -14.33 -27.21 -34.15
C VAL A 23 -15.18 -26.46 -33.13
N LEU A 24 -16.48 -26.79 -33.02
CA LEU A 24 -17.37 -26.19 -32.02
C LEU A 24 -16.87 -26.45 -30.60
N VAL A 25 -16.51 -27.70 -30.28
CA VAL A 25 -15.96 -28.08 -28.98
C VAL A 25 -14.64 -27.35 -28.70
N SER A 26 -13.77 -27.23 -29.71
CA SER A 26 -12.49 -26.51 -29.59
C SER A 26 -12.70 -25.03 -29.26
N ILE A 27 -13.67 -24.37 -29.91
CA ILE A 27 -14.00 -22.96 -29.63
C ILE A 27 -14.56 -22.79 -28.22
N VAL A 28 -15.41 -23.70 -27.74
CA VAL A 28 -15.96 -23.65 -26.38
C VAL A 28 -14.85 -23.80 -25.33
N ILE A 29 -13.95 -24.76 -25.51
CA ILE A 29 -12.80 -24.95 -24.60
C ILE A 29 -11.90 -23.70 -24.61
N LEU A 30 -11.62 -23.14 -25.80
CA LEU A 30 -10.85 -21.92 -25.94
C LEU A 30 -11.51 -20.74 -25.22
N ALA A 31 -12.83 -20.56 -25.39
CA ALA A 31 -13.58 -19.49 -24.75
C ALA A 31 -13.53 -19.58 -23.21
N ILE A 32 -13.66 -20.78 -22.65
CA ILE A 32 -13.54 -21.02 -21.20
C ILE A 32 -12.10 -20.72 -20.73
N GLY A 33 -11.09 -21.15 -21.49
CA GLY A 33 -9.69 -20.86 -21.18
C GLY A 33 -9.37 -19.36 -21.18
N LEU A 34 -9.88 -18.61 -22.15
CA LEU A 34 -9.72 -17.16 -22.21
C LEU A 34 -10.42 -16.46 -21.04
N LEU A 35 -11.61 -16.93 -20.65
CA LEU A 35 -12.33 -16.37 -19.51
C LEU A 35 -11.56 -16.56 -18.20
N ALA A 36 -10.97 -17.74 -17.98
CA ALA A 36 -10.12 -18.01 -16.84
C ALA A 36 -8.88 -17.10 -16.80
N LEU A 37 -8.24 -16.88 -17.96
CA LEU A 37 -7.07 -16.02 -18.09
C LEU A 37 -7.39 -14.55 -17.81
N LEU A 38 -8.54 -14.05 -18.28
CA LEU A 38 -9.00 -12.69 -17.98
C LEU A 38 -9.33 -12.52 -16.49
N GLY A 39 -9.91 -13.54 -15.85
CA GLY A 39 -10.16 -13.54 -14.40
C GLY A 39 -8.88 -13.38 -13.59
N MET A 40 -7.79 -14.04 -14.00
CA MET A 40 -6.49 -13.92 -13.32
C MET A 40 -5.89 -12.51 -13.46
N GLN A 41 -6.01 -11.89 -14.65
CA GLN A 41 -5.53 -10.52 -14.87
C GLN A 41 -6.27 -9.50 -14.01
N ALA A 42 -7.59 -9.65 -13.85
CA ALA A 42 -8.38 -8.76 -12.98
C ALA A 42 -7.95 -8.83 -11.50
N THR A 43 -7.61 -10.02 -11.01
CA THR A 43 -7.10 -10.21 -9.65
C THR A 43 -5.70 -9.61 -9.48
N ALA A 44 -4.80 -9.78 -10.45
CA ALA A 44 -3.46 -9.21 -10.41
C ALA A 44 -3.47 -7.68 -10.33
N LEU A 45 -4.37 -7.02 -11.06
CA LEU A 45 -4.53 -5.56 -11.01
C LEU A 45 -4.99 -5.06 -9.64
N ARG A 46 -5.91 -5.79 -8.97
CA ARG A 46 -6.39 -5.43 -7.62
C ARG A 46 -5.32 -5.60 -6.55
N LEU A 47 -4.48 -6.64 -6.67
CA LEU A 47 -3.34 -6.84 -5.78
C LEU A 47 -2.32 -5.70 -5.93
N SER A 48 -2.03 -5.32 -7.17
CA SER A 48 -1.11 -4.23 -7.48
C SER A 48 -1.51 -2.88 -6.88
N SER A 49 -2.82 -2.57 -6.82
CA SER A 49 -3.29 -1.33 -6.19
C SER A 49 -3.13 -1.32 -4.66
N ALA A 50 -3.40 -2.44 -3.99
CA ALA A 50 -3.25 -2.52 -2.53
C ALA A 50 -1.77 -2.46 -2.12
N ASP A 51 -0.91 -3.15 -2.86
CA ASP A 51 0.54 -3.11 -2.62
C ASP A 51 1.11 -1.71 -2.82
N ARG A 52 0.58 -0.95 -3.78
CA ARG A 52 0.99 0.45 -4.02
C ARG A 52 0.62 1.36 -2.85
N GLU A 53 -0.59 1.26 -2.31
CA GLU A 53 -1.01 2.05 -1.14
C GLU A 53 -0.12 1.76 0.07
N LEU A 54 0.17 0.47 0.31
CA LEU A 54 1.07 0.05 1.38
C LEU A 54 2.50 0.57 1.17
N GLN A 55 3.02 0.57 -0.05
CA GLN A 55 4.33 1.14 -0.36
C GLN A 55 4.37 2.66 -0.09
N LEU A 56 3.35 3.41 -0.53
CA LEU A 56 3.25 4.84 -0.25
C LEU A 56 3.14 5.14 1.25
N ALA A 57 2.39 4.33 1.99
CA ALA A 57 2.29 4.44 3.44
C ALA A 57 3.65 4.19 4.12
N ARG A 58 4.38 3.17 3.67
CA ARG A 58 5.74 2.87 4.17
C ARG A 58 6.71 3.99 3.88
N ASP A 59 6.76 4.49 2.66
CA ASP A 59 7.66 5.58 2.27
C ASP A 59 7.37 6.85 3.08
N THR A 60 6.08 7.15 3.30
CA THR A 60 5.65 8.25 4.17
C THR A 60 6.09 8.04 5.62
N THR A 61 5.94 6.81 6.13
CA THR A 61 6.35 6.47 7.51
C THR A 61 7.86 6.62 7.69
N VAL A 62 8.66 6.12 6.75
CA VAL A 62 10.12 6.21 6.81
C VAL A 62 10.57 7.68 6.76
N GLY A 63 10.01 8.47 5.85
CA GLY A 63 10.32 9.91 5.77
C GLY A 63 10.02 10.65 7.07
N LEU A 64 8.89 10.35 7.71
CA LEU A 64 8.51 10.97 9.00
C LEU A 64 9.40 10.51 10.14
N ILE A 65 9.81 9.24 10.18
CA ILE A 65 10.77 8.75 11.16
C ILE A 65 12.09 9.50 11.02
N ASP A 66 12.56 9.71 9.80
CA ASP A 66 13.81 10.42 9.55
C ASP A 66 13.70 11.90 9.94
N GLU A 67 12.56 12.55 9.64
CA GLU A 67 12.26 13.92 10.10
C GLU A 67 12.27 14.01 11.63
N ILE A 68 11.57 13.12 12.33
CA ILE A 68 11.51 13.09 13.79
C ILE A 68 12.90 12.87 14.40
N LYS A 69 13.74 12.05 13.78
CA LYS A 69 15.13 11.84 14.23
C LYS A 69 16.00 13.08 14.11
N THR A 70 15.66 14.01 13.23
CA THR A 70 16.39 15.30 13.13
C THR A 70 15.98 16.32 14.18
N LEU A 71 14.83 16.12 14.83
CA LEU A 71 14.36 17.02 15.88
C LEU A 71 15.20 16.85 17.14
N THR A 72 15.50 17.97 17.79
CA THR A 72 16.19 17.96 19.08
C THR A 72 15.24 17.53 20.20
N ASN A 73 15.77 16.94 21.28
CA ASN A 73 14.96 16.53 22.44
C ASN A 73 14.14 17.68 23.03
N LEU A 74 14.68 18.91 23.02
CA LEU A 74 13.99 20.10 23.50
C LEU A 74 12.79 20.45 22.62
N GLN A 75 12.94 20.30 21.30
CA GLN A 75 11.84 20.47 20.37
C GLN A 75 10.78 19.41 20.64
N LEU A 76 11.13 18.12 20.69
CA LEU A 76 10.17 17.04 20.98
C LEU A 76 9.40 17.20 22.31
N HIS A 77 10.00 17.84 23.32
CA HIS A 77 9.40 18.05 24.64
C HIS A 77 8.34 19.14 24.65
N ASP A 78 8.56 20.24 23.95
CA ASP A 78 7.59 21.33 23.95
C ASP A 78 6.49 21.04 22.92
N PRO A 79 5.27 20.74 23.38
CA PRO A 79 4.18 20.28 22.55
C PRO A 79 3.80 21.24 21.41
N ASP A 80 4.10 22.53 21.57
CA ASP A 80 3.73 23.61 20.65
C ASP A 80 4.89 24.07 19.77
N THR A 81 6.15 23.76 20.14
CA THR A 81 7.34 24.14 19.35
C THR A 81 8.05 22.96 18.66
N ALA A 82 7.79 21.72 19.08
CA ALA A 82 8.25 20.48 18.42
C ALA A 82 7.81 20.37 16.96
N PHE A 83 6.54 20.68 16.77
CA PHE A 83 5.75 20.43 15.59
C PHE A 83 4.87 21.65 15.43
N PRO A 84 5.40 22.77 14.90
CA PRO A 84 4.61 23.97 14.78
C PRO A 84 3.35 23.65 13.96
N ALA A 85 2.22 24.26 14.31
CA ALA A 85 0.98 24.11 13.55
C ALA A 85 1.15 24.45 12.04
N ALA A 86 2.22 25.19 11.70
CA ALA A 86 2.67 25.46 10.34
C ALA A 86 2.97 24.17 9.52
N ASP A 87 3.40 23.09 10.16
CA ASP A 87 3.67 21.80 9.53
C ASP A 87 2.46 20.87 9.53
N GLY A 88 1.29 21.33 10.00
CA GLY A 88 0.02 20.61 9.92
C GLY A 88 -0.22 19.58 11.04
N TRP A 89 0.67 19.50 12.03
CA TRP A 89 0.46 18.64 13.20
C TRP A 89 -0.58 19.23 14.15
N VAL A 90 -1.45 18.36 14.66
CA VAL A 90 -2.51 18.74 15.61
C VAL A 90 -2.53 17.80 16.81
N THR A 91 -2.97 18.32 17.96
CA THR A 91 -3.00 17.59 19.24
C THR A 91 -4.24 16.72 19.41
N THR A 92 -5.28 16.95 18.62
CA THR A 92 -6.52 16.18 18.65
C THR A 92 -6.86 15.69 17.25
N PHE A 93 -7.40 14.48 17.15
CA PHE A 93 -7.81 13.91 15.86
C PHE A 93 -8.85 14.80 15.15
N SER A 94 -9.75 15.43 15.92
CA SER A 94 -10.71 16.42 15.41
C SER A 94 -10.05 17.65 14.79
N GLY A 95 -8.80 17.97 15.15
CA GLY A 95 -8.06 19.10 14.60
C GLY A 95 -7.62 18.93 13.14
N LEU A 96 -7.59 17.70 12.60
CA LEU A 96 -7.06 17.41 11.27
C LEU A 96 -7.91 17.98 10.11
N GLY A 97 -9.16 18.33 10.40
CA GLY A 97 -10.13 18.75 9.38
C GLY A 97 -10.51 17.63 8.39
N GLU A 98 -11.54 17.88 7.60
CA GLU A 98 -11.83 17.04 6.43
C GLU A 98 -10.73 17.24 5.38
N PRO A 99 -10.28 16.18 4.68
CA PRO A 99 -10.83 14.82 4.59
C PRO A 99 -10.15 13.77 5.50
N PHE A 100 -9.41 14.21 6.53
CA PHE A 100 -8.55 13.36 7.35
C PHE A 100 -9.26 12.78 8.59
N GLN A 101 -10.49 13.22 8.88
CA GLN A 101 -11.34 12.63 9.92
C GLN A 101 -11.95 11.30 9.45
N MET A 102 -11.13 10.25 9.38
CA MET A 102 -11.55 8.91 8.98
C MET A 102 -12.23 8.17 10.15
N ALA A 103 -13.41 7.59 9.92
CA ALA A 103 -14.07 6.71 10.88
C ALA A 103 -13.26 5.41 11.06
N GLY A 104 -13.12 4.93 12.29
CA GLY A 104 -12.38 3.69 12.61
C GLY A 104 -10.90 3.88 12.95
N VAL A 105 -10.40 5.12 12.97
CA VAL A 105 -9.07 5.46 13.50
C VAL A 105 -9.08 5.31 15.02
N ASP A 106 -8.11 4.58 15.56
CA ASP A 106 -7.92 4.48 17.00
C ASP A 106 -7.31 5.77 17.55
N THR A 107 -8.11 6.54 18.28
CA THR A 107 -7.73 7.82 18.88
C THR A 107 -7.16 7.69 20.29
N THR A 108 -7.07 6.49 20.84
CA THR A 108 -6.57 6.27 22.20
C THR A 108 -5.06 6.47 22.27
N LEU A 109 -4.58 6.99 23.40
CA LEU A 109 -3.15 7.02 23.68
C LEU A 109 -2.73 5.60 24.09
N PRO A 110 -1.76 4.96 23.41
CA PRO A 110 -1.31 3.63 23.82
C PRO A 110 -0.64 3.66 25.20
N ASP A 111 -0.71 2.55 25.94
CA ASP A 111 -0.10 2.46 27.26
C ASP A 111 1.42 2.70 27.21
N GLY A 112 1.92 3.54 28.13
CA GLY A 112 3.34 3.91 28.22
C GLY A 112 3.78 4.97 27.22
N TYR A 113 2.85 5.80 26.74
CA TYR A 113 3.12 7.04 26.01
C TYR A 113 2.42 8.18 26.73
N ASP A 114 2.99 9.38 26.68
CA ASP A 114 2.49 10.54 27.43
C ASP A 114 1.71 11.52 26.54
N TYR A 115 2.04 11.58 25.25
CA TYR A 115 1.37 12.50 24.32
C TYR A 115 1.12 11.89 22.95
N LEU A 116 0.06 12.42 22.32
CA LEU A 116 -0.42 12.02 21.01
C LEU A 116 -0.42 13.21 20.04
N ARG A 117 -0.04 12.95 18.79
CA ARG A 117 -0.04 13.91 17.69
C ARG A 117 -0.61 13.30 16.43
N TRP A 118 -1.20 14.16 15.62
CA TRP A 118 -1.88 13.78 14.41
C TRP A 118 -1.41 14.63 13.24
N LEU A 119 -1.19 14.01 12.08
CA LEU A 119 -0.86 14.70 10.84
C LEU A 119 -1.67 14.14 9.69
N GLY A 120 -2.25 15.03 8.88
CA GLY A 120 -2.92 14.68 7.63
C GLY A 120 -1.95 14.86 6.48
N VAL A 121 -1.64 13.79 5.76
CA VAL A 121 -0.72 13.83 4.63
C VAL A 121 -1.43 13.46 3.35
N GLU A 122 -1.26 14.30 2.34
CA GLU A 122 -1.69 14.00 0.98
C GLU A 122 -0.46 13.64 0.13
N LYS A 123 -0.48 12.49 -0.53
CA LYS A 123 0.53 12.09 -1.51
C LYS A 123 -0.13 11.86 -2.86
N ARG A 124 0.50 12.37 -3.91
CA ARG A 124 0.08 12.12 -5.29
C ARG A 124 0.93 11.00 -5.88
N ASP A 125 0.29 10.00 -6.44
CA ASP A 125 1.00 8.94 -7.14
C ASP A 125 1.45 9.41 -8.55
N PRO A 126 2.36 8.68 -9.23
CA PRO A 126 2.78 9.01 -10.58
C PRO A 126 1.63 9.01 -11.62
N GLY A 127 0.52 8.31 -11.32
CA GLY A 127 -0.70 8.30 -12.12
C GLY A 127 -1.61 9.51 -11.88
N GLY A 128 -1.25 10.40 -10.95
CA GLY A 128 -2.02 11.59 -10.58
C GLY A 128 -3.12 11.34 -9.55
N ALA A 129 -3.31 10.11 -9.08
CA ALA A 129 -4.24 9.76 -8.01
C ALA A 129 -3.76 10.34 -6.68
N VAL A 130 -4.71 10.83 -5.89
CA VAL A 130 -4.45 11.48 -4.61
C VAL A 130 -4.76 10.49 -3.49
N HIS A 131 -3.74 10.11 -2.75
CA HIS A 131 -3.82 9.25 -1.58
C HIS A 131 -3.71 10.10 -0.31
N ARG A 132 -4.57 9.80 0.67
CA ARG A 132 -4.64 10.55 1.92
C ARG A 132 -4.37 9.61 3.07
N PHE A 133 -3.46 10.04 3.92
CA PHE A 133 -2.98 9.31 5.07
C PHE A 133 -3.22 10.14 6.32
N VAL A 134 -3.54 9.45 7.40
CA VAL A 134 -3.58 10.01 8.75
C VAL A 134 -2.45 9.36 9.52
N ILE A 135 -1.55 10.17 10.05
CA ILE A 135 -0.49 9.70 10.92
C ILE A 135 -0.87 10.00 12.36
N LYS A 136 -0.75 9.00 13.21
CA LYS A 136 -0.80 9.06 14.66
C LYS A 136 0.61 8.86 15.19
N LEU A 137 1.11 9.82 15.95
CA LEU A 137 2.41 9.77 16.60
C LEU A 137 2.18 9.78 18.12
N ALA A 138 2.60 8.72 18.80
CA ALA A 138 2.62 8.65 20.26
C ALA A 138 4.07 8.64 20.74
N ILE A 139 4.39 9.46 21.75
CA ILE A 139 5.75 9.57 22.29
C ILE A 139 5.69 9.57 23.83
N ASP A 140 6.70 8.97 24.44
CA ASP A 140 6.93 8.88 25.88
C ASP A 140 7.83 10.03 26.36
N GLU A 141 7.35 10.83 27.31
CA GLU A 141 7.98 12.03 27.86
C GLU A 141 9.15 11.70 28.79
N TRP A 142 9.12 10.56 29.48
CA TRP A 142 10.17 10.14 30.42
C TRP A 142 11.54 10.00 29.77
N TYR A 143 11.55 9.81 28.45
CA TYR A 143 12.75 9.61 27.66
C TYR A 143 13.23 10.85 26.90
N LEU A 144 12.54 12.00 27.00
CA LEU A 144 12.96 13.25 26.39
C LEU A 144 14.00 14.01 27.23
N LEU A 145 14.04 13.72 28.54
CA LEU A 145 14.98 14.32 29.50
C LEU A 145 16.31 13.58 29.58
N GLN A 146 16.35 12.33 29.12
CA GLN A 146 17.58 11.56 29.05
C GLN A 146 18.17 11.65 27.66
N ASP A 147 19.49 11.58 27.63
CA ASP A 147 20.29 11.72 26.42
C ASP A 147 20.08 10.54 25.42
N VAL A 148 19.19 9.58 25.70
CA VAL A 148 19.00 8.32 24.97
C VAL A 148 17.55 7.82 25.06
N LEU A 149 16.98 7.45 23.90
CA LEU A 149 15.83 6.57 23.66
C LEU A 149 14.41 7.04 24.00
N ALA A 150 13.96 8.14 23.37
CA ALA A 150 12.53 8.37 23.17
C ALA A 150 11.89 7.17 22.44
N ARG A 151 11.00 6.46 23.14
CA ARG A 151 10.14 5.43 22.54
C ARG A 151 9.04 6.14 21.75
N GLY A 152 9.02 5.95 20.44
CA GLY A 152 8.00 6.50 19.56
C GLY A 152 7.15 5.40 18.94
N ASN A 153 5.85 5.66 18.78
CA ASN A 153 4.95 4.83 17.99
C ASN A 153 4.33 5.69 16.90
N ILE A 154 4.52 5.27 15.65
CA ILE A 154 3.83 5.85 14.51
C ILE A 154 2.82 4.83 14.01
N VAL A 155 1.58 5.25 13.86
CA VAL A 155 0.55 4.50 13.16
C VAL A 155 0.08 5.33 11.98
N VAL A 156 0.24 4.80 10.77
CA VAL A 156 -0.28 5.42 9.56
C VAL A 156 -1.56 4.71 9.14
N TYR A 157 -2.61 5.48 8.96
CA TYR A 157 -3.94 5.03 8.58
C TYR A 157 -4.28 5.50 7.17
N TRP A 158 -4.94 4.65 6.38
CA TRP A 158 -5.47 5.03 5.07
C TRP A 158 -6.80 4.34 4.78
N LYS A 159 -7.58 4.94 3.87
CA LYS A 159 -8.78 4.31 3.32
C LYS A 159 -8.38 3.39 2.18
N SER A 160 -8.59 2.09 2.36
CA SER A 160 -8.43 1.07 1.33
C SER A 160 -9.28 1.40 0.10
N ALA A 161 -8.71 1.34 -1.11
CA ALA A 161 -9.47 1.50 -2.36
C ALA A 161 -10.60 0.46 -2.49
N GLY A 162 -11.82 0.86 -2.13
CA GLY A 162 -13.04 0.08 -2.27
C GLY A 162 -14.25 0.95 -1.97
N ALA A 163 -15.23 0.95 -2.87
CA ALA A 163 -16.33 1.92 -2.97
C ALA A 163 -17.39 1.90 -1.83
N LEU A 164 -17.06 1.45 -0.62
CA LEU A 164 -17.98 1.39 0.50
C LEU A 164 -17.44 2.20 1.68
N SER A 165 -18.23 3.19 2.10
CA SER A 165 -18.00 4.15 3.18
C SER A 165 -17.73 3.53 4.57
N GLU A 166 -17.72 2.20 4.68
CA GLU A 166 -17.64 1.43 5.92
C GLU A 166 -16.46 0.44 5.95
N ARG A 167 -15.54 0.49 4.98
CA ARG A 167 -14.35 -0.39 5.05
C ARG A 167 -13.49 -0.05 6.27
N PRO A 168 -12.88 -1.07 6.92
CA PRO A 168 -11.92 -0.86 7.98
C PRO A 168 -10.78 0.01 7.47
N VAL A 169 -10.32 0.92 8.31
CA VAL A 169 -9.12 1.71 8.05
C VAL A 169 -7.93 0.76 8.14
N ASP A 170 -7.22 0.62 7.02
CA ASP A 170 -5.97 -0.13 7.03
C ASP A 170 -4.93 0.71 7.78
N HIS A 171 -4.07 0.04 8.55
CA HIS A 171 -3.05 0.73 9.32
C HIS A 171 -1.70 0.02 9.27
N LEU A 172 -0.65 0.83 9.38
CA LEU A 172 0.73 0.39 9.51
C LEU A 172 1.27 0.97 10.80
N GLN A 173 1.56 0.10 11.77
CA GLN A 173 2.15 0.50 13.05
C GLN A 173 3.65 0.20 13.05
N VAL A 174 4.44 1.21 13.40
CA VAL A 174 5.89 1.11 13.57
C VAL A 174 6.24 1.68 14.93
N THR A 175 6.86 0.86 15.78
CA THR A 175 7.50 1.33 17.01
C THR A 175 8.96 1.55 16.72
N PHE A 176 9.47 2.73 17.05
CA PHE A 176 10.86 3.07 16.87
C PHE A 176 11.48 3.52 18.19
N PHE A 177 12.80 3.35 18.24
CA PHE A 177 13.66 3.60 19.37
C PHE A 177 14.78 4.49 18.85
N ASN A 178 14.90 5.71 19.39
CA ASN A 178 16.04 6.56 19.08
C ASN A 178 17.27 6.12 19.90
N GLU A 179 17.96 5.07 19.45
CA GLU A 179 19.21 4.62 20.10
C GLU A 179 20.24 5.74 20.00
N ARG A 180 20.58 6.37 21.14
CA ARG A 180 21.77 7.21 21.16
C ARG A 180 22.97 6.30 20.91
N LYS A 181 23.74 6.68 19.92
CA LYS A 181 25.03 6.08 19.63
C LYS A 181 25.91 6.13 20.89
N PRO A 182 26.67 5.07 21.20
CA PRO A 182 27.66 5.06 22.30
C PRO A 182 28.70 6.18 22.15
#